data_AF-A0A0U3GSF6-F1
#
_entry.id   AF-A0A0U3GSF6-F1
#
_cell.length_a   1.000
_cell.length_b   1.000
_cell.length_c   1.000
_cell.angle_alpha   90.00
_cell.angle_beta   90.00
_cell.angle_gamma   90.00
#
_symmetry.space_group_name_H-M   'P 1'
#
loop_
_entity.id
_entity.type
_entity.pdbx_description
1 polymer ?
#
loop_
_entity_poly.entity_id
_entity_poly.type
_entity_poly.pdbx_seq_one_letter_code
_entity_poly.pdbx_strand_id
1 'polypeptide(L)'
;MNYAKLIQVTLACATLPALATSHPAPTKLSEIHGQAATSNVVDLAPLGTAYQSKGDVLLGLKSVDGQTVEHLGNTNIDFRVGVDLGYEQALKLIDGKVDAGFKFPAVRVDAGANYAKDISADKYTGTYTVYSSIKPKSRILMPSTDAGYQPTQAALDLAQAYPGNKAANLGDGFIQGFAYGSNVVINMKIDYRNESDKRTIGGYLSVDWIGKVKVDGQLQKLDDEKRQSVKITISGYQSGGEPNRLLQIIPNGIMSCTLLNPEPCFNLFESAVNYLKTDYINQFQSLDDFNVTDTYVARYLDSGSNLQQLIPAQGYEAINYLTKLVVKELTSRWIEERLTYRRAKNLQRYYASQFNAGQLNQLSEIETASRANANLFADLVDYCERNPEGNYCIDYEAANLAYYRDYSAYSDVLK
;
A
#
# COMPACT_ATOMS: atom_id res chain seq x y z
N MET A 1 -76.05 21.44 56.61
CA MET A 1 -77.07 20.66 55.89
C MET A 1 -76.44 19.36 55.45
N ASN A 2 -77.06 18.24 55.84
CA ASN A 2 -76.71 16.87 55.45
C ASN A 2 -76.69 16.71 53.92
N TYR A 3 -75.76 15.93 53.36
CA TYR A 3 -76.06 14.55 52.91
C TYR A 3 -74.81 13.89 52.32
N ALA A 4 -74.50 12.72 52.87
CA ALA A 4 -73.63 11.71 52.29
C ALA A 4 -74.28 11.03 51.07
N LYS A 5 -73.47 10.47 50.16
CA LYS A 5 -73.70 9.13 49.61
C LYS A 5 -72.46 8.58 48.89
N LEU A 6 -71.99 7.44 49.40
CA LEU A 6 -71.25 6.39 48.69
C LEU A 6 -72.00 5.94 47.43
N ILE A 7 -71.27 5.43 46.43
CA ILE A 7 -71.33 4.04 45.94
C ILE A 7 -70.11 3.76 45.03
N GLN A 8 -69.55 2.56 45.23
CA GLN A 8 -68.37 1.95 44.60
C GLN A 8 -68.64 1.36 43.19
N VAL A 9 -67.58 0.74 42.63
CA VAL A 9 -67.53 -0.33 41.60
C VAL A 9 -67.33 0.26 40.18
N THR A 10 -66.31 -0.07 39.37
CA THR A 10 -65.50 -1.29 39.23
C THR A 10 -64.14 -1.02 38.58
N LEU A 11 -63.20 -1.92 38.87
CA LEU A 11 -61.91 -2.16 38.23
C LEU A 11 -62.01 -2.35 36.70
N ALA A 12 -61.09 -1.74 35.95
CA ALA A 12 -60.65 -2.26 34.65
C ALA A 12 -59.17 -1.92 34.43
N CYS A 13 -58.33 -2.95 34.51
CA CYS A 13 -56.94 -2.92 34.07
C CYS A 13 -56.88 -2.58 32.58
N ALA A 14 -56.11 -1.57 32.22
CA ALA A 14 -55.55 -1.43 30.87
C ALA A 14 -54.15 -0.78 30.99
N THR A 15 -53.15 -1.64 31.05
CA THR A 15 -51.75 -1.33 30.78
C THR A 15 -51.60 -1.00 29.30
N LEU A 16 -51.26 0.25 28.96
CA LEU A 16 -50.67 0.58 27.67
C LEU A 16 -49.57 1.64 27.84
N PRO A 17 -48.51 1.57 27.01
CA PRO A 17 -47.18 2.04 27.34
C PRO A 17 -47.03 3.55 27.08
N ALA A 18 -46.21 4.18 27.91
CA ALA A 18 -45.67 5.50 27.62
C ALA A 18 -44.82 5.41 26.34
N LEU A 19 -45.35 5.98 25.25
CA LEU A 19 -44.56 6.36 24.08
C LEU A 19 -43.64 7.51 24.50
N ALA A 20 -42.49 7.14 25.06
CA ALA A 20 -41.33 8.02 25.12
C ALA A 20 -40.80 8.16 23.69
N THR A 21 -40.98 9.33 23.08
CA THR A 21 -40.25 9.73 21.89
C THR A 21 -38.80 9.94 22.28
N SER A 22 -38.04 8.85 22.33
CA SER A 22 -36.59 8.88 22.39
C SER A 22 -36.09 9.64 21.16
N HIS A 23 -35.65 10.88 21.36
CA HIS A 23 -34.70 11.47 20.44
C HIS A 23 -33.47 10.55 20.42
N PRO A 24 -33.03 10.02 19.26
CA PRO A 24 -31.75 9.35 19.22
C PRO A 24 -30.69 10.39 19.58
N ALA A 25 -30.01 10.18 20.70
CA ALA A 25 -28.76 10.87 20.99
C ALA A 25 -27.83 10.68 19.78
N PRO A 26 -27.12 11.73 19.33
CA PRO A 26 -26.23 11.61 18.19
C PRO A 26 -25.22 10.50 18.49
N THR A 27 -25.27 9.46 17.66
CA THR A 27 -24.33 8.34 17.68
C THR A 27 -22.92 8.93 17.68
N LYS A 28 -22.14 8.61 18.70
CA LYS A 28 -20.76 9.07 18.82
C LYS A 28 -20.01 8.71 17.53
N LEU A 29 -19.41 9.72 16.91
CA LEU A 29 -18.58 9.64 15.70
C LEU A 29 -17.34 8.72 15.82
N SER A 30 -17.17 8.04 16.95
CA SER A 30 -16.00 7.21 17.28
C SER A 30 -16.09 5.76 16.81
N GLU A 31 -17.22 5.30 16.27
CA GLU A 31 -17.40 3.88 15.86
C GLU A 31 -17.15 3.60 14.36
N ILE A 32 -16.65 4.57 13.58
CA ILE A 32 -16.26 4.37 12.17
C ILE A 32 -14.76 4.01 12.03
N HIS A 33 -13.97 4.14 13.09
CA HIS A 33 -12.54 3.79 13.05
C HIS A 33 -12.34 2.31 13.35
N GLY A 34 -12.57 1.45 12.36
CA GLY A 34 -12.33 0.04 12.58
C GLY A 34 -12.66 -0.92 11.44
N GLN A 35 -12.81 -0.47 10.20
CA GLN A 35 -12.94 -1.41 9.08
C GLN A 35 -12.25 -0.85 7.84
N ALA A 36 -11.17 -1.53 7.44
CA ALA A 36 -10.62 -1.58 6.09
C ALA A 36 -10.70 -0.26 5.30
N ALA A 37 -9.72 0.63 5.48
CA ALA A 37 -9.37 1.67 4.52
C ALA A 37 -8.87 1.02 3.22
N THR A 38 -9.81 0.41 2.50
CA THR A 38 -9.64 -0.18 1.18
C THR A 38 -10.07 0.88 0.17
N SER A 39 -9.48 0.82 -1.02
CA SER A 39 -9.51 1.82 -2.10
C SER A 39 -10.87 2.43 -2.47
N ASN A 40 -11.99 1.93 -1.94
CA ASN A 40 -13.34 2.39 -2.21
C ASN A 40 -13.75 3.67 -1.46
N VAL A 41 -13.08 4.05 -0.36
CA VAL A 41 -13.42 5.30 0.37
C VAL A 41 -12.82 6.54 -0.29
N VAL A 42 -11.67 6.38 -0.95
CA VAL A 42 -10.95 7.48 -1.63
C VAL A 42 -11.74 7.94 -2.87
N ASP A 43 -12.43 7.04 -3.56
CA ASP A 43 -13.21 7.33 -4.76
C ASP A 43 -14.51 8.12 -4.47
N LEU A 44 -14.90 8.23 -3.19
CA LEU A 44 -16.12 8.90 -2.74
C LEU A 44 -15.88 10.23 -2.01
N ALA A 45 -14.62 10.55 -1.68
CA ALA A 45 -14.32 11.79 -0.98
C ALA A 45 -14.39 12.98 -1.96
N PRO A 46 -15.30 13.97 -1.76
CA PRO A 46 -15.39 15.10 -2.65
C PRO A 46 -14.10 15.95 -2.60
N LEU A 47 -13.74 16.57 -3.73
CA LEU A 47 -12.65 17.54 -3.74
C LEU A 47 -12.91 18.68 -2.75
N GLY A 48 -11.84 19.15 -2.11
CA GLY A 48 -11.91 20.13 -1.02
C GLY A 48 -12.22 19.52 0.34
N THR A 49 -12.23 18.18 0.48
CA THR A 49 -12.38 17.51 1.78
C THR A 49 -11.18 17.79 2.68
N ALA A 50 -11.43 18.09 3.94
CA ALA A 50 -10.45 18.28 4.99
C ALA A 50 -9.61 17.01 5.17
N TYR A 51 -8.31 17.20 5.27
CA TYR A 51 -7.33 16.14 5.32
C TYR A 51 -6.30 16.43 6.39
N GLN A 52 -5.94 15.38 7.12
CA GLN A 52 -4.88 15.38 8.11
C GLN A 52 -3.72 14.52 7.60
N SER A 53 -2.60 15.17 7.29
CA SER A 53 -1.39 14.49 6.79
C SER A 53 -0.81 13.52 7.81
N LYS A 54 -0.94 13.83 9.11
CA LYS A 54 -0.55 12.95 10.22
C LYS A 54 -1.53 11.78 10.30
N GLY A 55 -1.05 10.60 9.92
CA GLY A 55 -1.88 9.39 9.85
C GLY A 55 -2.69 9.25 8.57
N ASP A 56 -2.59 10.18 7.61
CA ASP A 56 -3.25 10.12 6.30
C ASP A 56 -4.77 9.93 6.40
N VAL A 57 -5.43 10.88 7.09
CA VAL A 57 -6.85 10.78 7.47
C VAL A 57 -7.70 11.77 6.70
N LEU A 58 -8.77 11.26 6.07
CA LEU A 58 -9.86 12.06 5.52
C LEU A 58 -10.87 12.39 6.62
N LEU A 59 -11.12 13.67 6.86
CA LEU A 59 -11.98 14.12 7.97
C LEU A 59 -13.47 14.25 7.57
N GLY A 60 -13.83 13.82 6.36
CA GLY A 60 -15.22 13.74 5.88
C GLY A 60 -15.96 15.07 5.73
N LEU A 61 -15.33 16.19 6.07
CA LEU A 61 -15.87 17.55 5.93
C LEU A 61 -15.30 18.20 4.66
N LYS A 62 -16.14 18.71 3.76
CA LYS A 62 -15.66 19.61 2.71
C LYS A 62 -15.25 20.95 3.34
N SER A 63 -13.96 21.26 3.38
CA SER A 63 -13.42 22.46 4.00
C SER A 63 -13.10 23.58 3.02
N VAL A 64 -12.88 23.26 1.74
CA VAL A 64 -12.47 24.22 0.72
C VAL A 64 -13.36 24.15 -0.51
N ASP A 65 -13.75 25.33 -0.99
CA ASP A 65 -14.38 25.55 -2.29
C ASP A 65 -13.35 26.07 -3.30
N GLY A 66 -13.54 25.64 -4.55
CA GLY A 66 -12.76 25.98 -5.71
C GLY A 66 -13.47 25.54 -6.99
N GLN A 67 -12.80 25.65 -8.13
CA GLN A 67 -13.32 25.19 -9.41
C GLN A 67 -12.80 23.79 -9.71
N THR A 68 -13.69 22.81 -9.82
CA THR A 68 -13.33 21.48 -10.30
C THR A 68 -13.00 21.56 -11.78
N VAL A 69 -11.79 21.15 -12.13
CA VAL A 69 -11.37 20.99 -13.52
C VAL A 69 -11.10 19.51 -13.78
N GLU A 70 -11.89 19.00 -14.69
CA GLU A 70 -11.74 17.67 -15.26
C GLU A 70 -10.86 17.80 -16.50
N HIS A 71 -9.93 16.86 -16.67
CA HIS A 71 -9.02 16.80 -17.82
C HIS A 71 -7.85 17.80 -17.83
N LEU A 72 -7.19 18.03 -16.68
CA LEU A 72 -5.91 18.76 -16.69
C LEU A 72 -4.74 17.84 -17.08
N GLY A 73 -3.91 18.28 -18.04
CA GLY A 73 -2.70 17.57 -18.50
C GLY A 73 -2.89 16.74 -19.77
N ASN A 74 -1.91 15.87 -20.05
CA ASN A 74 -1.92 14.90 -21.15
C ASN A 74 -1.97 13.47 -20.60
N THR A 75 -2.56 12.55 -21.37
CA THR A 75 -2.44 11.12 -21.07
C THR A 75 -1.00 10.69 -21.32
N ASN A 76 -0.35 10.13 -20.30
CA ASN A 76 1.01 9.62 -20.40
C ASN A 76 1.00 8.10 -20.28
N ILE A 77 1.67 7.43 -21.21
CA ILE A 77 1.97 6.01 -21.14
C ILE A 77 3.45 5.88 -20.83
N ASP A 78 3.76 5.13 -19.78
CA ASP A 78 5.13 4.84 -19.36
C ASP A 78 5.37 3.34 -19.41
N PHE A 79 6.47 2.95 -20.06
CA PHE A 79 6.89 1.56 -20.20
C PHE A 79 8.32 1.43 -19.71
N ARG A 80 8.52 0.56 -18.71
CA ARG A 80 9.80 0.37 -18.04
C ARG A 80 10.15 -1.10 -17.96
N VAL A 81 11.43 -1.41 -18.11
CA VAL A 81 11.98 -2.75 -17.90
C VAL A 81 13.01 -2.65 -16.78
N GLY A 82 12.88 -3.53 -15.79
CA GLY A 82 13.81 -3.66 -14.68
C GLY A 82 14.41 -5.05 -14.65
N VAL A 83 15.71 -5.12 -14.38
CA VAL A 83 16.44 -6.37 -14.16
C VAL A 83 17.05 -6.32 -12.77
N ASP A 84 16.87 -7.39 -12.00
CA ASP A 84 17.40 -7.55 -10.64
C ASP A 84 17.11 -6.34 -9.73
N LEU A 85 15.86 -5.87 -9.78
CA LEU A 85 15.43 -4.73 -8.98
C LEU A 85 15.42 -5.09 -7.49
N GLY A 86 16.22 -4.37 -6.69
CA GLY A 86 16.11 -4.44 -5.24
C GLY A 86 14.75 -3.95 -4.75
N TYR A 87 14.37 -4.27 -3.51
CA TYR A 87 13.04 -3.92 -2.97
C TYR A 87 12.65 -2.45 -3.15
N GLU A 88 13.55 -1.51 -2.82
CA GLU A 88 13.27 -0.09 -2.99
C GLU A 88 13.08 0.33 -4.46
N GLN A 89 13.83 -0.28 -5.38
CA GLN A 89 13.72 -0.02 -6.81
C GLN A 89 12.42 -0.60 -7.38
N ALA A 90 12.05 -1.80 -6.94
CA ALA A 90 10.77 -2.43 -7.25
C ALA A 90 9.60 -1.58 -6.74
N LEU A 91 9.68 -1.06 -5.52
CA LEU A 91 8.67 -0.17 -4.96
C LEU A 91 8.55 1.13 -5.77
N LYS A 92 9.69 1.76 -6.09
CA LYS A 92 9.74 2.95 -6.96
C LYS A 92 9.17 2.70 -8.36
N LEU A 93 9.38 1.49 -8.90
CA LEU A 93 8.84 1.09 -10.20
C LEU A 93 7.31 1.03 -10.14
N ILE A 94 6.75 0.32 -9.15
CA ILE A 94 5.30 0.12 -9.01
C ILE A 94 4.58 1.45 -8.82
N ASP A 95 5.12 2.29 -7.96
CA ASP A 95 4.46 3.54 -7.53
C ASP A 95 4.72 4.71 -8.49
N GLY A 96 5.64 4.55 -9.45
CA GLY A 96 5.84 5.50 -10.55
C GLY A 96 6.35 6.88 -10.15
N LYS A 97 6.76 7.11 -8.89
CA LYS A 97 7.27 8.39 -8.40
C LYS A 97 8.78 8.49 -8.63
N VAL A 98 9.15 9.20 -9.70
CA VAL A 98 10.51 9.65 -9.99
C VAL A 98 10.50 11.17 -9.84
N ASP A 99 10.51 11.69 -8.60
CA ASP A 99 11.11 13.00 -8.27
C ASP A 99 10.82 13.44 -6.81
N ALA A 100 11.82 14.08 -6.21
CA ALA A 100 11.80 14.91 -5.01
C ALA A 100 11.26 14.31 -3.68
N GLY A 101 12.14 13.66 -2.92
CA GLY A 101 12.22 13.85 -1.46
C GLY A 101 11.03 13.47 -0.57
N PHE A 102 10.11 12.62 -1.01
CA PHE A 102 8.97 12.19 -0.21
C PHE A 102 9.07 10.75 0.35
N LYS A 103 8.54 10.61 1.56
CA LYS A 103 8.61 9.44 2.43
C LYS A 103 7.45 8.49 2.14
N PHE A 104 7.78 7.20 2.06
CA PHE A 104 6.79 6.14 2.17
C PHE A 104 6.99 5.40 3.49
N PRO A 105 5.93 5.16 4.27
CA PRO A 105 5.90 3.97 5.08
C PRO A 105 5.87 2.77 4.15
N ALA A 106 7.02 2.11 3.92
CA ALA A 106 6.99 0.81 3.25
C ALA A 106 6.25 -0.26 4.09
N VAL A 107 5.82 0.12 5.29
CA VAL A 107 5.32 -0.71 6.36
C VAL A 107 3.79 -0.71 6.48
N ARG A 108 3.11 0.24 5.83
CA ARG A 108 1.68 0.05 5.59
C ARG A 108 1.53 -1.18 4.69
N VAL A 109 0.60 -2.06 5.05
CA VAL A 109 0.26 -3.27 4.28
C VAL A 109 -0.51 -2.87 3.02
N ASP A 110 0.04 -1.94 2.26
CA ASP A 110 -0.49 -1.52 0.99
C ASP A 110 -0.19 -2.62 -0.02
N ALA A 111 -1.12 -2.86 -0.94
CA ALA A 111 -0.96 -3.86 -1.98
C ALA A 111 0.39 -3.70 -2.73
N GLY A 112 0.85 -2.45 -2.89
CA GLY A 112 2.14 -2.11 -3.51
C GLY A 112 3.37 -2.62 -2.74
N ALA A 113 3.40 -2.54 -1.41
CA ALA A 113 4.56 -2.97 -0.62
C ALA A 113 4.72 -4.51 -0.61
N ASN A 114 3.60 -5.24 -0.56
CA ASN A 114 3.59 -6.69 -0.70
C ASN A 114 3.98 -7.12 -2.12
N TYR A 115 3.50 -6.39 -3.12
CA TYR A 115 3.82 -6.68 -4.51
C TYR A 115 5.29 -6.37 -4.85
N ALA A 116 5.84 -5.25 -4.35
CA ALA A 116 7.26 -4.91 -4.45
C ALA A 116 8.16 -6.02 -3.90
N LYS A 117 7.76 -6.61 -2.76
CA LYS A 117 8.43 -7.77 -2.19
C LYS A 117 8.40 -8.95 -3.16
N ASP A 118 7.30 -9.22 -3.83
CA ASP A 118 7.20 -10.39 -4.72
C ASP A 118 8.00 -10.22 -6.02
N ILE A 119 8.15 -8.99 -6.53
CA ILE A 119 8.92 -8.69 -7.75
C ILE A 119 10.39 -8.30 -7.50
N SER A 120 10.80 -8.16 -6.24
CA SER A 120 12.18 -7.79 -5.87
C SER A 120 13.16 -8.96 -5.91
N ALA A 121 14.35 -8.66 -6.42
CA ALA A 121 15.53 -9.51 -6.38
C ALA A 121 16.32 -9.32 -5.09
N ASP A 122 17.06 -10.37 -4.72
CA ASP A 122 18.04 -10.39 -3.64
C ASP A 122 19.28 -11.20 -4.08
N LYS A 123 20.17 -11.52 -3.14
CA LYS A 123 21.37 -12.33 -3.42
C LYS A 123 21.08 -13.77 -3.87
N TYR A 124 19.85 -14.25 -3.73
CA TYR A 124 19.42 -15.60 -4.09
C TYR A 124 18.40 -15.64 -5.22
N THR A 125 17.97 -14.48 -5.71
CA THR A 125 16.89 -14.37 -6.69
C THR A 125 17.25 -13.38 -7.78
N GLY A 126 16.95 -13.74 -9.03
CA GLY A 126 17.00 -12.84 -10.17
C GLY A 126 15.60 -12.43 -10.58
N THR A 127 15.42 -11.21 -11.10
CA THR A 127 14.11 -10.74 -11.58
C THR A 127 14.19 -10.01 -12.91
N TYR A 128 13.17 -10.21 -13.73
CA TYR A 128 12.92 -9.47 -14.95
C TYR A 128 11.50 -8.94 -14.88
N THR A 129 11.39 -7.63 -14.64
CA THR A 129 10.11 -6.95 -14.46
C THR A 129 9.83 -6.06 -15.66
N VAL A 130 8.66 -6.22 -16.26
CA VAL A 130 8.12 -5.32 -17.26
C VAL A 130 6.93 -4.58 -16.64
N TYR A 131 7.01 -3.27 -16.64
CA TYR A 131 6.02 -2.37 -16.06
C TYR A 131 5.46 -1.49 -17.16
N SER A 132 4.14 -1.39 -17.23
CA SER A 132 3.44 -0.43 -18.06
C SER A 132 2.45 0.33 -17.18
N SER A 133 2.40 1.65 -17.33
CA SER A 133 1.37 2.47 -16.68
C SER A 133 0.76 3.46 -17.63
N ILE A 134 -0.52 3.74 -17.43
CA ILE A 134 -1.27 4.76 -18.17
C ILE A 134 -1.87 5.70 -17.16
N LYS A 135 -1.48 6.97 -17.24
CA LYS A 135 -2.00 8.05 -16.42
C LYS A 135 -2.86 8.95 -17.30
N PRO A 136 -4.18 8.97 -17.15
CA PRO A 136 -5.04 9.90 -17.85
C PRO A 136 -4.89 11.30 -17.26
N LYS A 137 -5.65 12.24 -17.82
CA LYS A 137 -5.74 13.59 -17.29
C LYS A 137 -6.39 13.59 -15.90
N SER A 138 -5.83 14.36 -14.97
CA SER A 138 -6.27 14.37 -13.57
C SER A 138 -7.53 15.21 -13.35
N ARG A 139 -8.30 14.86 -12.31
CA ARG A 139 -9.38 15.69 -11.76
C ARG A 139 -8.83 16.46 -10.56
N ILE A 140 -8.83 17.79 -10.66
CA ILE A 140 -8.26 18.66 -9.63
C ILE A 140 -9.20 19.82 -9.28
N LEU A 141 -9.08 20.31 -8.06
CA LEU A 141 -9.68 21.51 -7.54
C LEU A 141 -8.69 22.64 -7.74
N MET A 142 -9.03 23.55 -8.64
CA MET A 142 -8.26 24.77 -8.86
C MET A 142 -8.83 25.94 -8.05
N PRO A 143 -8.00 26.92 -7.68
CA PRO A 143 -8.50 28.16 -7.12
C PRO A 143 -9.44 28.85 -8.12
N SER A 144 -10.50 29.51 -7.62
CA SER A 144 -11.33 30.38 -8.47
C SER A 144 -10.50 31.55 -8.99
N THR A 145 -10.70 31.96 -10.25
CA THR A 145 -9.90 33.02 -10.91
C THR A 145 -9.91 34.33 -10.16
N ASP A 146 -11.03 34.66 -9.51
CA ASP A 146 -11.26 35.99 -8.94
C ASP A 146 -11.08 36.01 -7.41
N ALA A 147 -11.14 34.84 -6.77
CA ALA A 147 -11.22 34.72 -5.32
C ALA A 147 -10.20 33.75 -4.70
N GLY A 148 -9.45 33.00 -5.51
CA GLY A 148 -8.58 31.95 -4.99
C GLY A 148 -9.39 30.76 -4.42
N TYR A 149 -8.77 29.99 -3.52
CA TYR A 149 -9.49 29.01 -2.70
C TYR A 149 -10.30 29.73 -1.60
N GLN A 150 -11.48 29.21 -1.29
CA GLN A 150 -12.36 29.75 -0.26
C GLN A 150 -12.70 28.70 0.78
N PRO A 151 -12.77 29.03 2.08
CA PRO A 151 -13.27 28.10 3.08
C PRO A 151 -14.79 27.93 2.91
N THR A 152 -15.29 26.71 3.11
CA THR A 152 -16.73 26.47 3.17
C THR A 152 -17.31 27.06 4.46
N GLN A 153 -18.60 27.43 4.46
CA GLN A 153 -19.25 27.94 5.68
C GLN A 153 -19.17 26.94 6.83
N ALA A 154 -19.36 25.64 6.54
CA ALA A 154 -19.28 24.58 7.55
C ALA A 154 -17.89 24.49 8.22
N ALA A 155 -16.82 24.72 7.46
CA ALA A 155 -15.47 24.74 8.03
C ALA A 155 -15.21 26.00 8.86
N LEU A 156 -15.74 27.15 8.46
CA LEU A 156 -15.67 28.37 9.26
C LEU A 156 -16.42 28.21 10.58
N ASP A 157 -17.65 27.67 10.54
CA ASP A 157 -18.46 27.44 11.73
C ASP A 157 -17.74 26.49 12.70
N LEU A 158 -17.13 25.42 12.19
CA LEU A 158 -16.37 24.48 12.99
C LEU A 158 -15.09 25.10 13.59
N ALA A 159 -14.38 25.92 12.80
CA ALA A 159 -13.20 26.65 13.25
C ALA A 159 -13.52 27.68 14.35
N GLN A 160 -14.70 28.30 14.29
CA GLN A 160 -15.18 29.27 15.28
C GLN A 160 -15.70 28.59 16.54
N ALA A 161 -16.40 27.46 16.42
CA ALA A 161 -16.91 26.71 17.55
C ALA A 161 -15.80 26.07 18.39
N TYR A 162 -14.70 25.64 17.74
CA TYR A 162 -13.59 24.93 18.40
C TYR A 162 -12.21 25.49 18.00
N PRO A 163 -11.89 26.75 18.34
CA PRO A 163 -10.68 27.42 17.87
C PRO A 163 -9.37 26.74 18.33
N GLY A 164 -9.39 26.06 19.49
CA GLY A 164 -8.25 25.31 20.01
C GLY A 164 -8.07 23.93 19.39
N ASN A 165 -9.07 23.40 18.67
CA ASN A 165 -9.06 22.03 18.14
C ASN A 165 -9.11 21.97 16.60
N LYS A 166 -8.77 23.07 15.92
CA LYS A 166 -8.80 23.16 14.45
C LYS A 166 -7.98 22.05 13.79
N ALA A 167 -6.80 21.74 14.31
CA ALA A 167 -5.94 20.70 13.74
C ALA A 167 -6.61 19.31 13.74
N ALA A 168 -7.31 18.94 14.81
CA ALA A 168 -7.99 17.64 14.88
C ALA A 168 -9.28 17.61 14.04
N ASN A 169 -9.98 18.75 13.95
CA ASN A 169 -11.29 18.84 13.30
C ASN A 169 -11.22 19.14 11.79
N LEU A 170 -10.19 19.87 11.36
CA LEU A 170 -10.02 20.38 9.99
C LEU A 170 -8.74 19.88 9.32
N GLY A 171 -7.83 19.27 10.10
CA GLY A 171 -6.56 18.79 9.60
C GLY A 171 -5.58 19.93 9.27
N ASP A 172 -4.64 19.63 8.40
CA ASP A 172 -3.60 20.55 7.93
C ASP A 172 -3.63 20.83 6.43
N GLY A 173 -4.56 20.19 5.71
CA GLY A 173 -4.80 20.45 4.30
C GLY A 173 -6.17 19.98 3.85
N PHE A 174 -6.31 19.94 2.53
CA PHE A 174 -7.51 19.46 1.87
C PHE A 174 -7.15 18.67 0.62
N ILE A 175 -8.08 17.82 0.20
CA ILE A 175 -7.98 17.05 -1.04
C ILE A 175 -8.09 18.00 -2.23
N GLN A 176 -6.95 18.30 -2.84
CA GLN A 176 -6.87 19.13 -4.03
C GLN A 176 -7.21 18.32 -5.27
N GLY A 177 -6.96 17.02 -5.32
CA GLY A 177 -7.20 16.24 -6.52
C GLY A 177 -6.94 14.76 -6.34
N PHE A 178 -7.28 14.01 -7.38
CA PHE A 178 -6.95 12.59 -7.47
C PHE A 178 -6.13 12.33 -8.73
N ALA A 179 -5.07 11.54 -8.58
CA ALA A 179 -4.35 10.97 -9.68
C ALA A 179 -5.04 9.66 -10.08
N TYR A 180 -5.61 9.63 -11.27
CA TYR A 180 -6.09 8.38 -11.85
C TYR A 180 -4.93 7.69 -12.56
N GLY A 181 -5.03 6.37 -12.66
CA GLY A 181 -4.08 5.61 -13.43
C GLY A 181 -4.45 4.14 -13.49
N SER A 182 -3.81 3.46 -14.43
CA SER A 182 -3.76 2.02 -14.46
C SER A 182 -2.30 1.63 -14.58
N ASN A 183 -1.98 0.47 -14.00
CA ASN A 183 -0.67 -0.14 -14.18
C ASN A 183 -0.82 -1.64 -14.37
N VAL A 184 0.11 -2.20 -15.13
CA VAL A 184 0.31 -3.64 -15.23
C VAL A 184 1.78 -3.93 -15.04
N VAL A 185 2.05 -4.94 -14.24
CA VAL A 185 3.39 -5.40 -13.94
C VAL A 185 3.46 -6.89 -14.21
N ILE A 186 4.37 -7.28 -15.08
CA ILE A 186 4.69 -8.66 -15.40
C ILE A 186 6.09 -8.94 -14.88
N ASN A 187 6.22 -9.96 -14.05
CA ASN A 187 7.48 -10.28 -13.41
C ASN A 187 7.85 -11.75 -13.65
N MET A 188 9.06 -11.97 -14.15
CA MET A 188 9.72 -13.26 -14.12
C MET A 188 10.73 -13.25 -12.99
N LYS A 189 10.52 -14.10 -12.00
CA LYS A 189 11.42 -14.34 -10.89
C LYS A 189 12.14 -15.66 -11.06
N ILE A 190 13.43 -15.67 -10.78
CA ILE A 190 14.28 -16.86 -10.82
C ILE A 190 14.83 -17.06 -9.42
N ASP A 191 14.38 -18.09 -8.72
CA ASP A 191 14.90 -18.48 -7.41
C ASP A 191 16.05 -19.47 -7.59
N TYR A 192 17.21 -19.08 -7.06
CA TYR A 192 18.41 -19.90 -7.00
C TYR A 192 18.54 -20.52 -5.62
N ARG A 193 19.14 -21.71 -5.58
CA ARG A 193 19.39 -22.39 -4.32
C ARG A 193 20.32 -21.59 -3.42
N ASN A 194 21.36 -20.97 -3.95
CA ASN A 194 22.33 -20.15 -3.20
C ASN A 194 22.90 -19.03 -4.08
N GLU A 195 23.73 -18.18 -3.48
CA GLU A 195 24.31 -17.03 -4.17
C GLU A 195 25.30 -17.43 -5.29
N SER A 196 26.03 -18.53 -5.12
CA SER A 196 26.93 -19.05 -6.16
C SER A 196 26.15 -19.52 -7.39
N ASP A 197 25.02 -20.20 -7.18
CA ASP A 197 24.13 -20.64 -8.25
C ASP A 197 23.53 -19.42 -8.99
N LYS A 198 23.18 -18.33 -8.29
CA LYS A 198 22.79 -17.06 -8.94
C LYS A 198 23.90 -16.51 -9.84
N ARG A 199 25.13 -16.40 -9.31
CA ARG A 199 26.26 -15.82 -10.05
C ARG A 199 26.64 -16.65 -11.28
N THR A 200 26.59 -17.97 -11.16
CA THR A 200 26.98 -18.89 -12.24
C THR A 200 25.86 -19.06 -13.26
N ILE A 201 24.62 -19.28 -12.84
CA ILE A 201 23.50 -19.59 -13.75
C ILE A 201 22.86 -18.31 -14.30
N GLY A 202 22.74 -17.26 -13.47
CA GLY A 202 22.09 -16.01 -13.86
C GLY A 202 22.77 -15.30 -15.03
N GLY A 203 24.09 -15.43 -15.17
CA GLY A 203 24.84 -14.86 -16.29
C GLY A 203 24.50 -15.46 -17.67
N TYR A 204 23.85 -16.63 -17.71
CA TYR A 204 23.52 -17.34 -18.94
C TYR A 204 22.07 -17.16 -19.40
N LEU A 205 21.23 -16.51 -18.59
CA LEU A 205 19.86 -16.16 -18.94
C LEU A 205 19.85 -14.70 -19.35
N SER A 206 19.52 -14.43 -20.62
CA SER A 206 19.33 -13.06 -21.10
C SER A 206 17.91 -12.89 -21.62
N VAL A 207 17.25 -11.82 -21.21
CA VAL A 207 15.90 -11.49 -21.66
C VAL A 207 15.98 -10.27 -22.57
N ASP A 208 15.52 -10.42 -23.79
CA ASP A 208 15.42 -9.32 -24.74
C ASP A 208 14.27 -8.38 -24.35
N TRP A 209 14.31 -7.11 -24.78
CA TRP A 209 13.28 -6.10 -24.49
C TRP A 209 11.89 -6.47 -25.06
N ILE A 210 11.84 -7.48 -25.94
CA ILE A 210 10.61 -8.05 -26.51
C ILE A 210 9.99 -9.11 -25.58
N GLY A 211 10.67 -9.48 -24.49
CA GLY A 211 10.25 -10.57 -23.60
C GLY A 211 10.77 -11.95 -24.04
N LYS A 212 11.52 -12.02 -25.15
CA LYS A 212 12.16 -13.25 -25.61
C LYS A 212 13.32 -13.61 -24.70
N VAL A 213 13.24 -14.78 -24.09
CA VAL A 213 14.31 -15.30 -23.24
C VAL A 213 15.30 -16.10 -24.08
N LYS A 214 16.54 -15.64 -24.14
CA LYS A 214 17.66 -16.34 -24.76
C LYS A 214 18.43 -17.11 -23.68
N VAL A 215 18.49 -18.42 -23.86
CA VAL A 215 19.21 -19.36 -23.01
C VAL A 215 20.55 -19.65 -23.68
N ASP A 216 21.66 -19.34 -23.03
CA ASP A 216 22.99 -19.75 -23.53
C ASP A 216 23.07 -21.28 -23.59
N GLY A 217 23.63 -21.84 -24.66
CA GLY A 217 23.88 -23.28 -24.81
C GLY A 217 24.77 -23.86 -23.71
N GLN A 218 25.52 -23.03 -22.97
CA GLN A 218 26.25 -23.48 -21.78
C GLN A 218 25.32 -23.93 -20.63
N LEU A 219 24.07 -23.47 -20.58
CA LEU A 219 23.09 -23.95 -19.59
C LEU A 219 22.70 -25.42 -19.82
N GLN A 220 22.80 -25.93 -21.05
CA GLN A 220 22.60 -27.35 -21.36
C GLN A 220 23.72 -28.23 -20.82
N LYS A 221 24.90 -27.65 -20.49
CA LYS A 221 26.02 -28.37 -19.89
C LYS A 221 25.93 -28.48 -18.36
N LEU A 222 24.97 -27.79 -17.74
CA LEU A 222 24.68 -27.95 -16.33
C LEU A 222 24.03 -29.32 -16.08
N ASP A 223 24.42 -29.95 -14.96
CA ASP A 223 23.79 -31.17 -14.49
C ASP A 223 22.27 -30.96 -14.29
N ASP A 224 21.49 -32.02 -14.55
CA ASP A 224 20.02 -31.95 -14.47
C ASP A 224 19.54 -31.60 -13.06
N GLU A 225 20.30 -31.96 -12.03
CA GLU A 225 20.00 -31.64 -10.64
C GLU A 225 20.06 -30.12 -10.38
N LYS A 226 21.10 -29.42 -10.84
CA LYS A 226 21.20 -27.95 -10.75
C LYS A 226 20.12 -27.28 -11.59
N ARG A 227 19.85 -27.75 -12.81
CA ARG A 227 18.76 -27.17 -13.62
C ARG A 227 17.40 -27.36 -12.94
N GLN A 228 17.17 -28.50 -12.32
CA GLN A 228 15.93 -28.78 -11.58
C GLN A 228 15.82 -27.95 -10.29
N SER A 229 16.95 -27.58 -9.70
CA SER A 229 17.01 -26.75 -8.49
C SER A 229 16.61 -25.30 -8.74
N VAL A 230 16.82 -24.76 -9.94
CA VAL A 230 16.43 -23.39 -10.28
C VAL A 230 14.94 -23.34 -10.56
N LYS A 231 14.22 -22.46 -9.86
CA LYS A 231 12.78 -22.26 -10.03
C LYS A 231 12.53 -20.96 -10.74
N ILE A 232 11.67 -20.99 -11.74
CA ILE A 232 11.26 -19.81 -12.52
C ILE A 232 9.79 -19.59 -12.23
N THR A 233 9.42 -18.41 -11.76
CA THR A 233 8.04 -18.04 -11.46
C THR A 233 7.66 -16.81 -12.28
N ILE A 234 6.58 -16.92 -13.06
CA ILE A 234 5.99 -15.80 -13.77
C ILE A 234 4.77 -15.33 -12.98
N SER A 235 4.70 -14.04 -12.68
CA SER A 235 3.53 -13.43 -12.08
C SER A 235 3.11 -12.17 -12.83
N GLY A 236 1.81 -11.88 -12.80
CA GLY A 236 1.24 -10.68 -13.39
C GLY A 236 0.25 -10.02 -12.44
N TYR A 237 0.29 -8.70 -12.37
CA TYR A 237 -0.66 -7.90 -11.63
C TYR A 237 -1.13 -6.73 -12.48
N GLN A 238 -2.42 -6.45 -12.45
CA GLN A 238 -3.05 -5.33 -13.14
C GLN A 238 -3.95 -4.58 -12.15
N SER A 239 -3.77 -3.26 -12.09
CA SER A 239 -4.67 -2.32 -11.42
C SER A 239 -5.28 -1.38 -12.46
N GLY A 240 -6.60 -1.25 -12.50
CA GLY A 240 -7.34 -0.53 -13.55
C GLY A 240 -7.46 -1.32 -14.87
N GLY A 241 -8.21 -0.79 -15.82
CA GLY A 241 -8.51 -1.44 -17.11
C GLY A 241 -9.37 -2.70 -16.93
N GLU A 242 -9.04 -3.76 -17.68
CA GLU A 242 -9.71 -5.07 -17.60
C GLU A 242 -8.79 -6.18 -17.05
N PRO A 243 -8.62 -6.31 -15.70
CA PRO A 243 -7.75 -7.32 -15.09
C PRO A 243 -8.05 -8.77 -15.52
N ASN A 244 -9.30 -9.07 -15.87
CA ASN A 244 -9.72 -10.39 -16.32
C ASN A 244 -9.02 -10.81 -17.63
N ARG A 245 -8.60 -9.88 -18.49
CA ARG A 245 -7.83 -10.20 -19.70
C ARG A 245 -6.43 -10.70 -19.37
N LEU A 246 -5.77 -10.12 -18.36
CA LEU A 246 -4.47 -10.61 -17.89
C LEU A 246 -4.59 -12.02 -17.28
N LEU A 247 -5.66 -12.28 -16.53
CA LEU A 247 -5.92 -13.61 -15.94
C LEU A 247 -6.15 -14.72 -16.98
N GLN A 248 -6.60 -14.37 -18.18
CA GLN A 248 -6.70 -15.33 -19.29
C GLN A 248 -5.32 -15.73 -19.82
N ILE A 249 -4.33 -14.85 -19.70
CA ILE A 249 -2.96 -15.11 -20.15
C ILE A 249 -2.20 -15.86 -19.07
N ILE A 250 -2.27 -15.40 -17.82
CA ILE A 250 -1.63 -16.04 -16.66
C ILE A 250 -2.75 -16.57 -15.74
N PRO A 251 -3.20 -17.82 -15.95
CA PRO A 251 -4.24 -18.42 -15.12
C PRO A 251 -3.80 -18.45 -13.66
N ASN A 252 -4.67 -18.01 -12.75
CA ASN A 252 -4.38 -17.86 -11.31
C ASN A 252 -3.28 -16.84 -10.96
N GLY A 253 -2.83 -16.02 -11.93
CA GLY A 253 -1.86 -14.95 -11.73
C GLY A 253 -0.41 -15.39 -11.51
N ILE A 254 -0.13 -16.71 -11.43
CA ILE A 254 1.21 -17.27 -11.19
C ILE A 254 1.40 -18.58 -11.95
N MET A 255 2.53 -18.73 -12.66
CA MET A 255 3.02 -20.01 -13.18
C MET A 255 4.44 -20.28 -12.66
N SER A 256 4.79 -21.55 -12.42
CA SER A 256 6.14 -21.94 -11.99
C SER A 256 6.70 -23.10 -12.81
N CYS A 257 7.96 -22.97 -13.23
CA CYS A 257 8.72 -23.95 -14.00
C CYS A 257 10.10 -24.17 -13.37
N THR A 258 10.88 -25.10 -13.91
CA THR A 258 12.30 -25.26 -13.57
C THR A 258 13.17 -24.97 -14.78
N LEU A 259 14.47 -24.77 -14.58
CA LEU A 259 15.39 -24.63 -15.70
C LEU A 259 15.58 -25.96 -16.47
N LEU A 260 15.08 -27.08 -15.93
CA LEU A 260 14.99 -28.35 -16.66
C LEU A 260 13.97 -28.29 -17.81
N ASN A 261 12.85 -27.58 -17.59
CA ASN A 261 11.79 -27.38 -18.57
C ASN A 261 11.25 -25.94 -18.49
N PRO A 262 12.00 -24.94 -19.00
CA PRO A 262 11.67 -23.54 -18.81
C PRO A 262 10.70 -22.99 -19.86
N GLU A 263 10.53 -23.68 -21.00
CA GLU A 263 9.77 -23.20 -22.16
C GLU A 263 8.35 -22.71 -21.83
N PRO A 264 7.55 -23.39 -20.99
CA PRO A 264 6.22 -22.90 -20.65
C PRO A 264 6.24 -21.52 -19.98
N CYS A 265 7.20 -21.28 -19.08
CA CYS A 265 7.34 -20.00 -18.39
C CYS A 265 7.83 -18.90 -19.33
N PHE A 266 8.76 -19.21 -20.24
CA PHE A 266 9.25 -18.22 -21.20
C PHE A 266 8.19 -17.83 -22.23
N ASN A 267 7.44 -18.80 -22.76
CA ASN A 267 6.34 -18.55 -23.69
C ASN A 267 5.21 -17.73 -23.02
N LEU A 268 4.92 -18.01 -21.75
CA LEU A 268 3.96 -17.23 -20.98
C LEU A 268 4.45 -15.79 -20.77
N PHE A 269 5.71 -15.62 -20.37
CA PHE A 269 6.29 -14.30 -20.16
C PHE A 269 6.25 -13.46 -21.44
N GLU A 270 6.62 -14.04 -22.58
CA GLU A 270 6.52 -13.39 -23.89
C GLU A 270 5.06 -13.02 -24.22
N SER A 271 4.11 -13.93 -23.98
CA SER A 271 2.68 -13.68 -24.21
C SER A 271 2.14 -12.53 -23.34
N ALA A 272 2.54 -12.50 -22.07
CA ALA A 272 2.15 -11.44 -21.14
C ALA A 272 2.78 -10.09 -21.51
N VAL A 273 4.02 -10.07 -21.97
CA VAL A 273 4.67 -8.85 -22.50
C VAL A 273 4.02 -8.38 -23.80
N ASN A 274 3.58 -9.29 -24.66
CA ASN A 274 2.84 -8.92 -25.88
C ASN A 274 1.49 -8.28 -25.53
N TYR A 275 0.75 -8.84 -24.57
CA TYR A 275 -0.49 -8.24 -24.06
C TYR A 275 -0.32 -6.81 -23.56
N LEU A 276 0.77 -6.52 -22.84
CA LEU A 276 1.09 -5.16 -22.42
C LEU A 276 1.19 -4.18 -23.61
N LYS A 277 1.74 -4.65 -24.74
CA LYS A 277 2.01 -3.82 -25.92
C LYS A 277 0.79 -3.66 -26.83
N THR A 278 -0.08 -4.67 -26.90
CA THR A 278 -1.19 -4.71 -27.86
C THR A 278 -2.54 -4.45 -27.22
N ASP A 279 -2.87 -5.15 -26.14
CA ASP A 279 -4.23 -5.20 -25.61
C ASP A 279 -4.42 -4.20 -24.49
N TYR A 280 -3.45 -4.14 -23.57
CA TYR A 280 -3.54 -3.29 -22.39
C TYR A 280 -3.73 -1.80 -22.73
N ILE A 281 -2.93 -1.28 -23.66
CA ILE A 281 -2.98 0.13 -24.07
C ILE A 281 -4.32 0.56 -24.68
N ASN A 282 -5.15 -0.40 -25.12
CA ASN A 282 -6.41 -0.16 -25.79
C ASN A 282 -7.64 -0.31 -24.86
N GLN A 283 -7.43 -0.48 -23.55
CA GLN A 283 -8.50 -0.70 -22.57
C GLN A 283 -9.14 0.58 -22.02
N PHE A 284 -8.66 1.77 -22.41
CA PHE A 284 -8.99 3.02 -21.72
C PHE A 284 -9.80 3.97 -22.62
N GLN A 285 -11.10 4.05 -22.38
CA GLN A 285 -12.04 4.90 -23.11
C GLN A 285 -12.62 6.02 -22.23
N SER A 286 -12.69 5.82 -20.91
CA SER A 286 -13.29 6.71 -19.93
C SER A 286 -12.45 6.78 -18.64
N LEU A 287 -12.74 7.75 -17.75
CA LEU A 287 -12.06 7.85 -16.45
C LEU A 287 -12.39 6.66 -15.53
N ASP A 288 -13.55 6.03 -15.71
CA ASP A 288 -14.00 4.86 -14.93
C ASP A 288 -13.17 3.60 -15.24
N ASP A 289 -12.43 3.59 -16.36
CA ASP A 289 -11.49 2.52 -16.69
C ASP A 289 -10.19 2.60 -15.87
N PHE A 290 -10.01 3.65 -15.06
CA PHE A 290 -8.81 3.88 -14.24
C PHE A 290 -9.13 3.77 -12.75
N ASN A 291 -8.12 3.41 -11.97
CA ASN A 291 -8.20 3.45 -10.51
C ASN A 291 -7.62 4.76 -9.98
N VAL A 292 -8.08 5.22 -8.81
CA VAL A 292 -7.35 6.24 -8.06
C VAL A 292 -6.02 5.65 -7.59
N THR A 293 -4.94 6.27 -8.04
CA THR A 293 -3.55 5.86 -7.75
C THR A 293 -2.89 6.73 -6.70
N ASP A 294 -3.29 8.00 -6.59
CA ASP A 294 -2.73 8.92 -5.61
C ASP A 294 -3.73 10.02 -5.27
N THR A 295 -3.53 10.64 -4.12
CA THR A 295 -4.32 11.76 -3.64
C THR A 295 -3.44 13.00 -3.57
N TYR A 296 -3.81 14.04 -4.32
CA TYR A 296 -3.14 15.33 -4.24
C TYR A 296 -3.72 16.12 -3.08
N VAL A 297 -2.88 16.44 -2.10
CA VAL A 297 -3.23 17.23 -0.92
C VAL A 297 -2.55 18.58 -0.99
N ALA A 298 -3.33 19.64 -0.82
CA ALA A 298 -2.80 21.00 -0.65
C ALA A 298 -2.91 21.41 0.82
N ARG A 299 -1.84 22.00 1.37
CA ARG A 299 -1.85 22.51 2.74
C ARG A 299 -2.58 23.84 2.80
N TYR A 300 -3.38 24.08 3.84
CA TYR A 300 -4.05 25.38 4.03
C TYR A 300 -3.05 26.54 4.06
N LEU A 301 -1.89 26.31 4.71
CA LEU A 301 -0.83 27.31 4.85
C LEU A 301 -0.28 27.82 3.52
N ASP A 302 -0.24 26.97 2.50
CA ASP A 302 0.36 27.27 1.20
C ASP A 302 -0.69 27.68 0.14
N SER A 303 -1.98 27.63 0.49
CA SER A 303 -3.09 27.72 -0.46
C SER A 303 -3.81 29.08 -0.48
N GLY A 304 -3.22 30.10 0.14
CA GLY A 304 -3.69 31.49 0.09
C GLY A 304 -4.27 32.04 1.40
N SER A 305 -4.35 33.36 1.50
CA SER A 305 -4.72 34.07 2.73
C SER A 305 -6.14 33.77 3.23
N ASN A 306 -7.07 33.44 2.32
CA ASN A 306 -8.47 33.20 2.67
C ASN A 306 -8.66 31.96 3.55
N LEU A 307 -7.71 31.01 3.53
CA LEU A 307 -7.76 29.79 4.32
C LEU A 307 -7.08 29.91 5.69
N GLN A 308 -6.46 31.06 6.02
CA GLN A 308 -5.79 31.26 7.32
C GLN A 308 -6.72 31.03 8.51
N GLN A 309 -8.02 31.28 8.34
CA GLN A 309 -9.03 31.06 9.36
C GLN A 309 -9.17 29.59 9.78
N LEU A 310 -8.77 28.64 8.91
CA LEU A 310 -8.80 27.21 9.18
C LEU A 310 -7.55 26.72 9.93
N ILE A 311 -6.51 27.55 10.00
CA ILE A 311 -5.22 27.22 10.61
C ILE A 311 -5.29 27.47 12.13
N PRO A 312 -4.69 26.59 12.97
CA PRO A 312 -4.51 26.85 14.40
C PRO A 312 -3.68 28.13 14.64
N ALA A 313 -4.01 28.92 15.66
CA ALA A 313 -3.30 30.18 15.95
C ALA A 313 -1.82 29.97 16.30
N GLN A 314 -1.50 28.85 16.94
CA GLN A 314 -0.15 28.42 17.30
C GLN A 314 0.59 27.71 16.14
N GLY A 315 -0.06 27.53 14.99
CA GLY A 315 0.45 26.73 13.88
C GLY A 315 0.34 25.22 14.11
N TYR A 316 0.87 24.45 13.16
CA TYR A 316 0.93 22.99 13.26
C TYR A 316 2.20 22.55 13.95
N GLU A 317 2.10 21.57 14.86
CA GLU A 317 3.26 20.98 15.49
C GLU A 317 4.12 20.23 14.46
N ALA A 318 5.43 20.44 14.54
CA ALA A 318 6.39 19.83 13.63
C ALA A 318 6.70 18.38 14.05
N ILE A 319 6.82 17.51 13.05
CA ILE A 319 7.29 16.13 13.25
C ILE A 319 8.71 16.14 13.80
N ASN A 320 8.95 15.39 14.88
CA ASN A 320 10.27 15.25 15.49
C ASN A 320 11.24 14.61 14.47
N TYR A 321 12.43 15.21 14.32
CA TYR A 321 13.46 14.70 13.41
C TYR A 321 13.90 13.27 13.76
N LEU A 322 14.00 12.92 15.04
CA LEU A 322 14.36 11.57 15.48
C LEU A 322 13.30 10.55 15.05
N THR A 323 12.01 10.88 15.17
CA THR A 323 10.91 10.05 14.63
C THR A 323 11.10 9.78 13.14
N LYS A 324 11.57 10.77 12.36
CA LYS A 324 11.84 10.57 10.93
C LYS A 324 12.94 9.55 10.68
N LEU A 325 13.98 9.54 11.50
CA LEU A 325 15.10 8.59 11.39
C LEU A 325 14.69 7.19 11.84
N VAL A 326 13.98 7.09 12.97
CA VAL A 326 13.48 5.82 13.52
C VAL A 326 12.55 5.13 12.52
N VAL A 327 11.57 5.85 11.97
CA VAL A 327 10.67 5.28 10.94
C VAL A 327 11.46 4.73 9.74
N LYS A 328 12.51 5.44 9.30
CA LYS A 328 13.35 4.99 8.18
C LYS A 328 14.10 3.70 8.53
N GLU A 329 14.71 3.64 9.70
CA GLU A 329 15.46 2.46 10.18
C GLU A 329 14.53 1.25 10.36
N LEU A 330 13.41 1.42 11.06
CA LEU A 330 12.42 0.37 11.28
C LEU A 330 11.84 -0.15 9.95
N THR A 331 11.64 0.74 8.98
CA THR A 331 11.22 0.36 7.63
C THR A 331 12.28 -0.53 6.95
N SER A 332 13.56 -0.16 7.05
CA SER A 332 14.66 -0.97 6.50
C SER A 332 14.70 -2.37 7.13
N ARG A 333 14.57 -2.45 8.46
CA ARG A 333 14.55 -3.72 9.20
C ARG A 333 13.33 -4.57 8.84
N TRP A 334 12.17 -3.95 8.68
CA TRP A 334 10.97 -4.62 8.21
C TRP A 334 11.19 -5.28 6.84
N ILE A 335 11.81 -4.57 5.89
CA ILE A 335 12.14 -5.11 4.56
C ILE A 335 13.04 -6.34 4.70
N GLU A 336 14.12 -6.22 5.48
CA GLU A 336 15.08 -7.30 5.70
C GLU A 336 14.39 -8.56 6.25
N GLU A 337 13.59 -8.40 7.31
CA GLU A 337 12.87 -9.51 7.93
C GLU A 337 11.86 -10.17 6.98
N ARG A 338 11.20 -9.39 6.13
CA ARG A 338 10.28 -9.92 5.10
C ARG A 338 11.02 -10.75 4.05
N LEU A 339 12.21 -10.32 3.64
CA LEU A 339 13.04 -11.05 2.69
C LEU A 339 13.62 -12.33 3.32
N THR A 340 14.06 -12.27 4.58
CA THR A 340 14.53 -13.43 5.34
C THR A 340 13.41 -14.47 5.53
N TYR A 341 12.21 -14.04 5.92
CA TYR A 341 11.03 -14.90 6.01
C TYR A 341 10.77 -15.64 4.71
N ARG A 342 10.74 -14.90 3.59
CA ARG A 342 10.54 -15.45 2.24
C ARG A 342 11.60 -16.48 1.90
N ARG A 343 12.88 -16.19 2.18
CA ARG A 343 14.00 -17.09 1.90
C ARG A 343 13.90 -18.38 2.70
N ALA A 344 13.67 -18.30 4.01
CA ALA A 344 13.53 -19.47 4.87
C ALA A 344 12.39 -20.38 4.41
N LYS A 345 11.24 -19.79 4.07
CA LYS A 345 10.08 -20.51 3.53
C LYS A 345 10.37 -21.17 2.18
N ASN A 346 11.06 -20.48 1.27
CA ASN A 346 11.42 -21.02 -0.04
C ASN A 346 12.40 -22.20 0.09
N LEU A 347 13.39 -22.11 0.99
CA LEU A 347 14.32 -23.20 1.29
C LEU A 347 13.59 -24.45 1.80
N GLN A 348 12.68 -24.28 2.75
CA GLN A 348 11.87 -25.40 3.25
C GLN A 348 10.95 -25.98 2.16
N ARG A 349 10.27 -25.13 1.38
CA ARG A 349 9.27 -25.60 0.41
C ARG A 349 9.90 -26.32 -0.79
N TYR A 350 11.00 -25.79 -1.31
CA TYR A 350 11.55 -26.23 -2.60
C TYR A 350 12.85 -27.03 -2.48
N TYR A 351 13.54 -26.94 -1.35
CA TYR A 351 14.87 -27.52 -1.16
C TYR A 351 14.96 -28.40 0.09
N ALA A 352 13.85 -28.74 0.75
CA ALA A 352 13.84 -29.52 1.99
C ALA A 352 14.65 -30.83 1.93
N SER A 353 14.65 -31.52 0.78
CA SER A 353 15.40 -32.78 0.61
C SER A 353 16.92 -32.61 0.71
N GLN A 354 17.44 -31.38 0.65
CA GLN A 354 18.87 -31.07 0.75
C GLN A 354 19.31 -30.69 2.16
N PHE A 355 18.37 -30.57 3.10
CA PHE A 355 18.64 -30.19 4.48
C PHE A 355 18.44 -31.38 5.41
N ASN A 356 19.29 -31.49 6.43
CA ASN A 356 19.07 -32.43 7.51
C ASN A 356 17.98 -31.91 8.48
N ALA A 357 17.49 -32.78 9.38
CA ALA A 357 16.43 -32.42 10.31
C ALA A 357 16.78 -31.22 11.22
N GLY A 358 18.03 -31.08 11.64
CA GLY A 358 18.49 -29.94 12.44
C GLY A 358 18.41 -28.62 11.66
N GLN A 359 18.85 -28.62 10.40
CA GLN A 359 18.77 -27.46 9.52
C GLN A 359 17.34 -27.09 9.16
N LEU A 360 16.44 -28.06 8.97
CA LEU A 360 15.02 -27.80 8.75
C LEU A 360 14.37 -27.14 9.97
N ASN A 361 14.72 -27.58 11.19
CA ASN A 361 14.28 -26.93 12.42
C ASN A 361 14.80 -25.49 12.51
N GLN A 362 16.08 -25.27 12.20
CA GLN A 362 16.67 -23.93 12.15
C GLN A 362 15.95 -23.02 11.14
N LEU A 363 15.62 -23.52 9.95
CA LEU A 363 14.84 -22.77 8.96
C LEU A 363 13.44 -22.42 9.46
N SER A 364 12.78 -23.33 10.18
CA SER A 364 11.46 -23.09 10.79
C SER A 364 11.52 -22.03 11.90
N GLU A 365 12.59 -22.03 12.70
CA GLU A 365 12.84 -21.00 13.71
C GLU A 365 13.08 -19.63 13.07
N ILE A 366 13.92 -19.56 12.04
CA ILE A 366 14.14 -18.33 11.27
C ILE A 366 12.84 -17.83 10.65
N GLU A 367 12.05 -18.72 10.02
CA GLU A 367 10.76 -18.35 9.43
C GLU A 367 9.83 -17.72 10.49
N THR A 368 9.73 -18.36 11.66
CA THR A 368 8.84 -17.89 12.74
C THR A 368 9.33 -16.58 13.34
N ALA A 369 10.63 -16.46 13.60
CA ALA A 369 11.23 -15.28 14.20
C ALA A 369 11.19 -14.08 13.24
N SER A 370 11.61 -14.25 11.99
CA SER A 370 11.58 -13.17 10.99
C SER A 370 10.17 -12.68 10.68
N ARG A 371 9.17 -13.57 10.66
CA ARG A 371 7.76 -13.14 10.55
C ARG A 371 7.32 -12.31 11.76
N ALA A 372 7.69 -12.72 12.97
CA ALA A 372 7.36 -11.99 14.19
C ALA A 372 8.05 -10.62 14.24
N ASN A 373 9.33 -10.56 13.88
CA ASN A 373 10.10 -9.32 13.80
C ASN A 373 9.54 -8.38 12.74
N ALA A 374 9.17 -8.89 11.56
CA ALA A 374 8.48 -8.10 10.54
C ALA A 374 7.16 -7.51 11.07
N ASN A 375 6.36 -8.27 11.81
CA ASN A 375 5.13 -7.73 12.40
C ASN A 375 5.41 -6.68 13.50
N LEU A 376 6.46 -6.89 14.31
CA LEU A 376 6.89 -5.93 15.33
C LEU A 376 7.33 -4.61 14.69
N PHE A 377 8.23 -4.66 13.72
CA PHE A 377 8.64 -3.46 12.99
C PHE A 377 7.47 -2.83 12.25
N ALA A 378 6.47 -3.63 11.87
CA ALA A 378 5.27 -3.12 11.25
C ALA A 378 4.44 -2.20 12.17
N ASP A 379 4.17 -2.73 13.36
CA ASP A 379 3.47 -2.03 14.43
C ASP A 379 4.22 -0.77 14.89
N LEU A 380 5.54 -0.87 15.08
CA LEU A 380 6.37 0.26 15.51
C LEU A 380 6.31 1.44 14.53
N VAL A 381 6.38 1.18 13.22
CA VAL A 381 6.27 2.26 12.22
C VAL A 381 4.87 2.85 12.21
N ASP A 382 3.82 2.03 12.20
CA ASP A 382 2.44 2.53 12.22
C ASP A 382 2.18 3.41 13.45
N TYR A 383 2.68 3.00 14.62
CA TYR A 383 2.60 3.82 15.83
C TYR A 383 3.35 5.14 15.68
N CYS A 384 4.60 5.11 15.20
CA CYS A 384 5.43 6.30 15.01
C CYS A 384 4.84 7.29 14.00
N GLU A 385 4.13 6.82 12.99
CA GLU A 385 3.46 7.68 12.00
C GLU A 385 2.18 8.31 12.52
N ARG A 386 1.47 7.62 13.40
CA ARG A 386 0.31 8.16 14.12
C ARG A 386 0.71 9.11 15.24
N ASN A 387 1.90 8.93 15.82
CA ASN A 387 2.43 9.73 16.93
C ASN A 387 3.81 10.33 16.58
N PRO A 388 3.90 11.19 15.55
CA PRO A 388 5.18 11.66 15.02
C PRO A 388 5.84 12.78 15.85
N GLU A 389 5.14 13.30 16.85
CA GLU A 389 5.52 14.41 17.71
C GLU A 389 6.15 13.92 19.02
N GLY A 390 6.84 14.83 19.72
CA GLY A 390 7.44 14.54 21.02
C GLY A 390 8.37 13.31 21.00
N ASN A 391 8.42 12.58 22.10
CA ASN A 391 9.22 11.36 22.25
C ASN A 391 8.40 10.07 22.17
N TYR A 392 7.08 10.15 21.89
CA TYR A 392 6.18 8.99 21.91
C TYR A 392 6.68 7.83 21.04
N CYS A 393 7.09 8.12 19.81
CA CYS A 393 7.68 7.11 18.90
C CYS A 393 8.93 6.45 19.50
N ILE A 394 9.84 7.24 20.08
CA ILE A 394 11.12 6.76 20.63
C ILE A 394 10.89 5.90 21.87
N ASP A 395 10.01 6.35 22.76
CA ASP A 395 9.68 5.64 23.99
C ASP A 395 8.96 4.31 23.66
N TYR A 396 8.07 4.32 22.66
CA TYR A 396 7.38 3.12 22.19
C TYR A 396 8.35 2.13 21.51
N GLU A 397 9.26 2.60 20.66
CA GLU A 397 10.32 1.78 20.09
C GLU A 397 11.15 1.12 21.19
N ALA A 398 11.68 1.91 22.13
CA ALA A 398 12.52 1.41 23.21
C ALA A 398 11.82 0.36 24.08
N ALA A 399 10.53 0.56 24.37
CA ALA A 399 9.73 -0.38 25.16
C ALA A 399 9.47 -1.71 24.44
N ASN A 400 9.38 -1.71 23.11
CA ASN A 400 8.96 -2.87 22.33
C ASN A 400 10.11 -3.61 21.63
N LEU A 401 11.31 -3.02 21.52
CA LEU A 401 12.49 -3.71 20.98
C LEU A 401 12.89 -4.96 21.78
N ALA A 402 12.49 -5.06 23.05
CA ALA A 402 12.67 -6.27 23.86
C ALA A 402 11.96 -7.51 23.30
N TYR A 403 10.96 -7.33 22.42
CA TYR A 403 10.25 -8.42 21.75
C TYR A 403 10.94 -8.91 20.47
N TYR A 404 12.05 -8.28 20.07
CA TYR A 404 12.86 -8.73 18.94
C TYR A 404 13.38 -10.14 19.19
N ARG A 405 13.21 -11.02 18.20
CA ARG A 405 13.66 -12.41 18.26
C ARG A 405 14.92 -12.57 17.45
N ASP A 406 16.05 -12.72 18.14
CA ASP A 406 17.33 -12.98 17.50
C ASP A 406 17.38 -14.44 16.99
N TYR A 407 17.79 -14.59 15.74
CA TYR A 407 18.04 -15.87 15.07
C TYR A 407 19.42 -15.91 14.39
N SER A 408 20.30 -14.97 14.74
CA SER A 408 21.65 -14.81 14.17
C SER A 408 22.49 -16.09 14.26
N ALA A 409 22.33 -16.87 15.33
CA ALA A 409 22.99 -18.15 15.56
C ALA A 409 22.71 -19.21 14.46
N TYR A 410 21.64 -19.05 13.69
CA TYR A 410 21.22 -19.99 12.65
C TYR A 410 21.29 -19.40 11.24
N SER A 411 21.67 -18.12 11.11
CA SER A 411 21.61 -17.36 9.86
C SER A 411 22.43 -17.99 8.72
N ASP A 412 23.44 -18.79 9.03
CA ASP A 412 24.26 -19.49 8.06
C ASP A 412 23.47 -20.51 7.22
N VAL A 413 22.35 -21.06 7.73
CA VAL A 413 21.51 -22.00 6.97
C VAL A 413 20.81 -21.33 5.78
N LEU A 414 20.72 -19.99 5.76
CA LEU A 414 20.13 -19.23 4.65
C LEU A 414 21.07 -19.11 3.45
N LYS A 415 22.38 -19.25 3.66
CA LYS A 415 23.44 -19.16 2.65
C LYS A 415 23.46 -20.42 1.80
#